data_AF-A0A819ITY5-F1
#
_entry.id   AF-A0A819ITY5-F1
#
_cell.length_a   1.000
_cell.length_b   1.000
_cell.length_c   1.000
_cell.angle_alpha   90.00
_cell.angle_beta   90.00
_cell.angle_gamma   90.00
#
_symmetry.space_group_name_H-M   'P 1'
#
loop_
_entity.id
_entity.type
_entity.pdbx_description
1 polymer ?
#
loop_
_entity_poly.entity_id
_entity_poly.type
_entity_poly.pdbx_seq_one_letter_code
_entity_poly.pdbx_strand_id
1 'polypeptide(L)'
;SSEYTTSRSSLLPRIGQYNVFVDEFERIALPLLTNIQTPCICFIDEIGKMELLSNKFKDLIQTLIERPNLILIATIPIKPLGFVDKIRTRKDCHLITVCFQ
;
A
#
# COMPACT_ATOMS: atom_id res chain seq x y z
N SER A 1 -27.84 12.01 21.15
CA SER A 1 -28.87 12.00 20.08
C SER A 1 -28.12 12.23 18.78
N SER A 2 -27.68 11.17 18.12
CA SER A 2 -28.48 10.30 17.22
C SER A 2 -28.36 10.81 15.79
N GLU A 3 -27.22 10.52 15.13
CA GLU A 3 -27.06 10.59 13.67
C GLU A 3 -25.67 10.05 13.24
N TYR A 4 -25.42 8.76 13.50
CA TYR A 4 -24.33 8.00 12.82
C TYR A 4 -24.88 6.69 12.27
N THR A 5 -26.13 6.72 11.82
CA THR A 5 -26.77 5.61 11.12
C THR A 5 -27.44 6.16 9.88
N THR A 6 -26.64 6.40 8.84
CA THR A 6 -27.15 6.55 7.47
C THR A 6 -26.28 5.74 6.51
N SER A 7 -26.75 4.53 6.22
CA SER A 7 -26.64 3.84 4.94
C SER A 7 -25.25 3.66 4.31
N ARG A 8 -24.50 2.63 4.73
CA ARG A 8 -23.54 1.91 3.85
C ARG A 8 -23.52 0.42 4.18
N SER A 9 -24.57 -0.32 3.84
CA SER A 9 -24.50 -1.78 3.77
C SER A 9 -23.78 -2.22 2.50
N SER A 10 -22.55 -1.77 2.31
CA SER A 10 -21.55 -2.45 1.49
C SER A 10 -20.65 -3.18 2.50
N LEU A 11 -20.81 -4.50 2.61
CA LEU A 11 -19.97 -5.33 3.47
C LEU A 11 -18.50 -4.96 3.27
N LEU A 12 -17.84 -4.47 4.33
CA LEU A 12 -16.41 -4.16 4.27
C LEU A 12 -15.64 -5.41 3.82
N PRO A 13 -14.62 -5.26 2.95
CA PRO A 13 -13.74 -6.36 2.61
C PRO A 13 -13.20 -7.02 3.87
N ARG A 14 -13.16 -8.36 3.90
CA ARG A 14 -12.63 -9.13 5.02
C ARG A 14 -11.35 -9.85 4.64
N ILE A 15 -10.37 -9.80 5.53
CA ILE A 15 -9.12 -10.58 5.46
C ILE A 15 -9.02 -11.39 6.75
N GLY A 16 -9.28 -12.69 6.65
CA GLY A 16 -9.40 -13.56 7.83
C GLY A 16 -10.55 -13.10 8.72
N GLN A 17 -10.23 -12.75 9.97
CA GLN A 17 -11.22 -12.30 10.96
C GLN A 17 -11.42 -10.78 10.98
N TYR A 18 -10.67 -10.04 10.16
CA TYR A 18 -10.63 -8.57 10.22
C TYR A 18 -11.40 -7.95 9.06
N ASN A 19 -12.15 -6.87 9.35
CA ASN A 19 -12.70 -5.97 8.34
C ASN A 19 -11.63 -4.95 7.93
N VAL A 20 -11.56 -4.61 6.64
CA VAL A 20 -10.62 -3.64 6.10
C VAL A 20 -11.35 -2.36 5.72
N PHE A 21 -10.95 -1.27 6.35
CA PHE A 21 -11.46 0.09 6.16
C PHE A 21 -10.69 0.79 5.04
N VAL A 22 -10.95 0.35 3.79
CA VAL A 22 -10.20 0.82 2.61
C VAL A 22 -10.38 2.32 2.41
N ASP A 23 -11.59 2.85 2.56
CA ASP A 23 -11.90 4.27 2.39
C ASP A 23 -11.14 5.14 3.42
N GLU A 24 -11.12 4.73 4.69
CA GLU A 24 -10.35 5.43 5.72
C GLU A 24 -8.85 5.36 5.49
N PHE A 25 -8.34 4.20 5.07
CA PHE A 25 -6.94 4.05 4.67
C PHE A 25 -6.59 5.02 3.53
N GLU A 26 -7.38 5.05 2.47
CA GLU A 26 -7.15 5.93 1.33
C GLU A 26 -7.14 7.41 1.73
N ARG A 27 -8.07 7.82 2.59
CA ARG A 27 -8.20 9.20 3.07
C ARG A 27 -6.96 9.68 3.83
N ILE A 28 -6.26 8.77 4.51
CA ILE A 28 -5.11 9.12 5.36
C ILE A 28 -3.79 8.90 4.60
N ALA A 29 -3.61 7.74 3.97
CA ALA A 29 -2.33 7.34 3.39
C ALA A 29 -2.04 8.02 2.04
N LEU A 30 -3.03 8.13 1.15
CA LEU A 30 -2.78 8.64 -0.21
C LEU A 30 -2.28 10.10 -0.23
N PRO A 31 -2.84 11.04 0.56
CA PRO A 31 -2.35 12.42 0.55
C PRO A 31 -0.90 12.57 1.00
N LEU A 32 -0.46 11.75 1.95
CA LEU A 32 0.92 11.76 2.47
C LEU A 32 1.93 11.35 1.39
N LEU A 33 1.53 10.44 0.52
CA LEU A 33 2.37 9.87 -0.53
C LEU A 33 2.28 10.63 -1.86
N THR A 34 1.19 11.36 -2.09
CA THR A 34 0.98 12.14 -3.32
C THR A 34 1.81 13.41 -3.34
N ASN A 35 1.95 14.08 -2.19
CA ASN A 35 2.59 15.40 -2.07
C ASN A 35 4.08 15.33 -1.68
N ILE A 36 4.74 14.20 -1.97
CA ILE A 36 6.16 14.04 -1.68
C ILE A 36 6.99 14.88 -2.66
N GLN A 37 7.84 15.75 -2.11
CA GLN A 37 8.84 16.49 -2.87
C GLN A 37 10.12 15.67 -3.06
N THR A 38 10.70 15.75 -4.25
CA THR A 38 11.98 15.09 -4.59
C THR A 38 13.14 16.10 -4.60
N PRO A 39 14.37 15.70 -4.25
CA PRO A 39 14.80 14.34 -3.94
C PRO A 39 14.38 13.88 -2.54
N CYS A 40 14.04 12.61 -2.37
CA CYS A 40 13.67 12.07 -1.07
C CYS A 40 13.84 10.54 -0.97
N ILE A 41 13.76 10.05 0.27
CA ILE A 41 13.61 8.62 0.58
C ILE A 41 12.22 8.43 1.18
N CYS A 42 11.42 7.56 0.57
CA CYS A 42 10.08 7.20 1.03
C CYS A 42 10.12 5.82 1.69
N PHE A 43 9.62 5.74 2.92
CA PHE A 43 9.49 4.48 3.65
C PHE A 43 8.04 4.03 3.68
N ILE A 44 7.79 2.79 3.28
CA ILE A 44 6.47 2.15 3.37
C ILE A 44 6.65 0.81 4.06
N ASP A 45 6.30 0.73 5.34
CA ASP A 45 6.54 -0.48 6.11
C ASP A 45 5.85 -1.69 5.49
N GLU A 46 4.60 -1.61 5.00
CA GLU A 46 3.93 -2.76 4.39
C GLU A 46 3.23 -2.41 3.07
N ILE A 47 3.54 -3.15 2.00
CA ILE A 47 2.76 -3.24 0.76
C ILE A 47 2.15 -4.64 0.70
N GLY A 48 1.08 -4.83 1.48
CA GLY A 48 0.50 -6.12 1.80
C GLY A 48 -0.89 -6.33 1.21
N LYS A 49 -1.50 -7.46 1.60
CA LYS A 49 -2.82 -7.86 1.09
C LYS A 49 -3.92 -6.85 1.43
N MET A 50 -3.82 -6.18 2.57
CA MET A 50 -4.84 -5.26 3.06
C MET A 50 -4.78 -3.92 2.31
N GLU A 51 -3.59 -3.34 2.17
CA GLU A 51 -3.36 -2.08 1.47
C GLU A 51 -3.68 -2.21 -0.02
N LEU A 52 -3.39 -3.39 -0.59
CA LEU A 52 -3.69 -3.74 -1.98
C LEU A 52 -5.17 -4.04 -2.25
N LEU A 53 -6.06 -3.87 -1.27
CA LEU A 53 -7.49 -3.74 -1.55
C LEU A 53 -7.84 -2.36 -2.14
N SER A 54 -7.01 -1.33 -1.89
CA SER A 54 -7.12 -0.04 -2.56
C SER A 54 -6.46 -0.08 -3.93
N ASN A 55 -7.23 0.14 -4.99
CA ASN A 55 -6.66 0.33 -6.33
C ASN A 55 -5.91 1.65 -6.45
N LYS A 56 -6.37 2.71 -5.79
CA LYS A 56 -5.67 4.00 -5.78
C LYS A 56 -4.28 3.89 -5.16
N PHE A 57 -4.14 3.08 -4.10
CA PHE A 57 -2.84 2.82 -3.51
C PHE A 57 -1.92 2.05 -4.48
N LYS A 58 -2.42 1.06 -5.23
CA LYS A 58 -1.64 0.37 -6.26
C LYS A 58 -1.09 1.35 -7.30
N ASP A 59 -1.97 2.19 -7.85
CA ASP A 59 -1.60 3.16 -8.89
C ASP A 59 -0.58 4.18 -8.37
N LEU A 60 -0.75 4.60 -7.11
CA LEU A 60 0.19 5.49 -6.44
C LEU A 60 1.56 4.83 -6.22
N ILE A 61 1.62 3.57 -5.77
CA ILE A 61 2.88 2.83 -5.64
C ILE A 61 3.59 2.72 -6.98
N GLN A 62 2.87 2.43 -8.07
CA GLN A 62 3.46 2.42 -9.41
C GLN A 62 4.05 3.79 -9.78
N THR A 63 3.30 4.86 -9.52
CA THR A 63 3.76 6.23 -9.75
C THR A 63 5.01 6.58 -8.93
N LEU A 64 5.07 6.15 -7.66
CA LEU A 64 6.22 6.39 -6.78
C LEU A 64 7.47 5.66 -7.27
N ILE A 65 7.33 4.39 -7.66
CA ILE A 65 8.44 3.58 -8.16
C ILE A 65 9.03 4.15 -9.46
N GLU A 66 8.20 4.77 -10.30
CA GLU A 66 8.64 5.40 -11.55
C GLU A 66 9.13 6.85 -11.37
N ARG A 67 8.99 7.42 -10.17
CA ARG A 67 9.30 8.83 -9.92
C ARG A 67 10.81 9.07 -9.87
N PRO A 68 11.36 9.98 -10.69
CA PRO A 68 12.79 10.27 -10.67
C PRO A 68 13.19 10.92 -9.34
N ASN A 69 14.42 10.65 -8.89
CA ASN A 69 15.00 11.20 -7.66
C ASN A 69 14.24 10.82 -6.36
N LEU A 70 13.43 9.77 -6.40
CA LEU A 70 12.80 9.17 -5.22
C LEU A 70 13.37 7.77 -5.01
N ILE A 71 13.81 7.48 -3.77
CA ILE A 71 14.19 6.12 -3.37
C ILE A 71 13.05 5.56 -2.52
N LEU A 72 12.43 4.47 -2.97
CA LEU A 72 11.40 3.78 -2.21
C LEU A 72 12.02 2.61 -1.44
N ILE A 73 11.88 2.63 -0.12
CA ILE A 73 12.20 1.51 0.77
C ILE A 73 10.87 0.99 1.29
N ALA A 74 10.56 -0.27 1.01
CA ALA A 74 9.33 -0.88 1.47
C ALA A 74 9.51 -2.33 1.88
N THR A 75 8.64 -2.84 2.76
CA THR A 75 8.53 -4.28 2.97
C THR A 75 7.33 -4.87 2.23
N ILE A 76 7.53 -6.09 1.75
CA ILE A 76 6.56 -6.85 0.97
C ILE A 76 6.43 -8.26 1.55
N PRO A 77 5.24 -8.86 1.54
CA PRO A 77 5.07 -10.23 2.01
C PRO A 77 5.86 -11.20 1.13
N ILE A 78 6.45 -12.24 1.73
CA ILE A 78 7.13 -13.33 0.98
C ILE A 78 6.14 -14.06 0.06
N LYS A 79 4.91 -14.25 0.54
CA LYS A 79 3.84 -14.95 -0.20
C LYS A 79 3.52 -14.24 -1.51
N PRO A 80 3.31 -14.99 -2.61
CA PRO A 80 2.93 -14.40 -3.89
C PRO A 80 1.64 -13.60 -3.77
N LEU A 81 1.65 -12.42 -4.37
CA LEU A 81 0.52 -11.51 -4.42
C LEU A 81 0.70 -10.70 -5.70
N GLY A 82 -0.13 -10.94 -6.71
CA GLY A 82 0.22 -10.62 -8.11
C GLY A 82 0.68 -9.17 -8.40
N PHE A 83 0.33 -8.18 -7.57
CA PHE A 83 0.90 -6.83 -7.66
C PHE A 83 2.33 -6.75 -7.07
N VAL A 84 2.55 -7.32 -5.88
CA VAL A 84 3.85 -7.41 -5.21
C VAL A 84 4.87 -8.16 -6.06
N ASP A 85 4.45 -9.22 -6.74
CA ASP A 85 5.36 -10.00 -7.59
C ASP A 85 5.95 -9.14 -8.71
N LYS A 86 5.16 -8.22 -9.27
CA LYS A 86 5.65 -7.26 -10.27
C LYS A 86 6.74 -6.37 -9.69
N ILE A 87 6.55 -5.84 -8.48
CA ILE A 87 7.55 -5.01 -7.78
C ILE A 87 8.83 -5.82 -7.54
N ARG A 88 8.69 -7.07 -7.05
CA ARG A 88 9.81 -7.96 -6.73
C ARG A 88 10.68 -8.30 -7.93
N THR A 89 10.08 -8.43 -9.11
CA THR A 89 10.79 -8.81 -10.35
C THR A 89 11.44 -7.64 -11.10
N ARG A 90 11.31 -6.41 -10.59
CA ARG A 90 11.89 -5.25 -11.24
C ARG A 90 13.41 -5.31 -11.22
N LYS A 91 14.04 -4.97 -12.34
CA LYS A 91 15.50 -4.99 -12.50
C LYS A 91 16.22 -3.86 -11.76
N ASP A 92 15.50 -2.80 -11.45
CA ASP A 92 15.98 -1.59 -10.77
C ASP A 92 15.68 -1.61 -9.26
N CYS A 93 15.31 -2.76 -8.69
CA CYS A 93 15.10 -2.91 -7.24
C CYS A 93 16.19 -3.77 -6.58
N HIS A 94 16.48 -3.47 -5.32
CA HIS A 94 17.31 -4.32 -4.46
C HIS A 94 16.40 -5.08 -3.49
N LEU A 95 16.29 -6.39 -3.68
CA LEU A 95 15.49 -7.26 -2.81
C LEU A 95 16.36 -7.82 -1.68
N ILE A 96 16.00 -7.50 -0.44
CA ILE A 96 16.63 -8.07 0.75
C ILE A 96 15.60 -9.02 1.39
N THR A 97 15.92 -10.32 1.43
CA THR A 97 15.08 -11.29 2.13
C THR A 97 15.54 -11.39 3.58
N VAL A 98 14.62 -11.13 4.52
CA VAL A 98 14.89 -11.24 5.95
C VAL A 98 14.45 -12.62 6.44
N CYS A 99 15.40 -13.36 7.02
CA CYS A 99 15.17 -14.65 7.67
C CYS A 99 15.57 -14.52 9.14
N PHE A 100 14.83 -15.19 10.03
CA PHE A 100 15.29 -15.38 11.41
C PHE A 100 16.35 -16.49 11.41
N GLN A 101 17.49 -16.24 12.07
CA GLN A 101 18.53 -17.25 12.32
C GLN A 101 18.22 -18.06 13.57
#